data_AF-A0A0M4SWD1-F1
#
_entry.id   AF-A0A0M4SWD1-F1
#
_cell.length_a   1.000
_cell.length_b   1.000
_cell.length_c   1.000
_cell.angle_alpha   90.00
_cell.angle_beta   90.00
_cell.angle_gamma   90.00
#
_symmetry.space_group_name_H-M   'P 1'
#
loop_
_entity.id
_entity.type
_entity.pdbx_description
1 polymer ?
#
loop_
_entity_poly.entity_id
_entity_poly.type
_entity_poly.pdbx_seq_one_letter_code
_entity_poly.pdbx_strand_id
1 'polypeptide(L)'
;MTTEAPVNSPVKPESKFGARLRNFLIVIVAIALSVALVLGLRTETNSISVSELAKNSTPLDVAVSNGKPSIVEFYADWCTVCQKMAPDMAELEQQYADKANFVMLNVENTKWLPEMLKYRVDGIPHFVFLTKNAESIAQAIGDIPRNIMANNVEALVAGTPLPYAQATGKTSKVSTSVVPKQQDDPRSHGSQVVN
;
A
#
# COMPACT_ATOMS: atom_id res chain seq x y z
N MET A 1 77.17 -17.63 -64.67
CA MET A 1 75.73 -17.53 -64.99
C MET A 1 75.07 -18.68 -64.24
N THR A 2 74.26 -18.54 -63.21
CA THR A 2 73.45 -17.43 -62.67
C THR A 2 73.16 -17.76 -61.20
N THR A 3 73.35 -16.79 -60.32
CA THR A 3 72.95 -16.81 -58.91
C THR A 3 71.46 -16.48 -58.79
N GLU A 4 70.65 -17.37 -58.21
CA GLU A 4 69.29 -17.06 -57.78
C GLU A 4 69.27 -16.86 -56.25
N ALA A 5 68.81 -15.67 -55.83
CA ALA A 5 68.62 -15.32 -54.43
C ALA A 5 67.17 -15.60 -54.01
N PRO A 6 66.90 -16.04 -52.77
CA PRO A 6 65.54 -16.24 -52.30
C PRO A 6 64.88 -14.89 -51.96
N VAL A 7 63.74 -14.61 -52.57
CA VAL A 7 62.87 -13.49 -52.24
C VAL A 7 62.18 -13.77 -50.90
N ASN A 8 62.52 -12.98 -49.89
CA ASN A 8 61.91 -13.05 -48.56
C ASN A 8 60.81 -11.97 -48.47
N SER A 9 59.56 -12.38 -48.35
CA SER A 9 58.42 -11.46 -48.17
C SER A 9 58.38 -10.91 -46.74
N PRO A 10 58.12 -9.60 -46.55
CA PRO A 10 58.03 -9.05 -45.20
C PRO A 10 56.74 -9.50 -44.53
N VAL A 11 56.85 -10.32 -43.49
CA VAL A 11 55.74 -10.60 -42.56
C VAL A 11 55.49 -9.31 -41.78
N LYS A 12 54.35 -8.67 -42.06
CA LYS A 12 53.89 -7.47 -41.35
C LYS A 12 53.76 -7.81 -39.85
N PRO A 13 54.43 -7.11 -38.93
CA PRO A 13 54.29 -7.39 -37.52
C PRO A 13 52.88 -7.01 -37.07
N GLU A 14 52.04 -8.00 -36.78
CA GLU A 14 50.77 -7.76 -36.10
C GLU A 14 51.07 -7.15 -34.73
N SER A 15 50.62 -5.91 -34.55
CA SER A 15 50.77 -5.16 -33.31
C SER A 15 49.98 -5.86 -32.19
N LYS A 16 50.65 -6.71 -31.43
CA LYS A 16 50.14 -7.35 -30.19
C LYS A 16 49.69 -6.30 -29.16
N PHE A 17 50.23 -5.09 -29.24
CA PHE A 17 49.90 -3.97 -28.36
C PHE A 17 48.49 -3.42 -28.61
N GLY A 18 48.13 -3.15 -29.86
CA GLY A 18 46.79 -2.68 -30.24
C GLY A 18 45.68 -3.69 -29.91
N ALA A 19 45.95 -4.99 -30.07
CA ALA A 19 45.02 -6.05 -29.69
C ALA A 19 44.81 -6.12 -28.17
N ARG A 20 45.88 -5.96 -27.37
CA ARG A 20 45.79 -5.91 -25.91
C ARG A 20 45.02 -4.68 -25.43
N LEU A 21 45.28 -3.50 -25.99
CA LEU A 21 44.58 -2.27 -25.63
C LEU A 21 43.08 -2.34 -25.96
N ARG A 22 42.72 -2.87 -27.14
CA ARG A 22 41.33 -3.14 -27.53
C ARG A 22 40.64 -4.07 -26.54
N ASN A 23 41.30 -5.17 -26.16
CA ASN A 23 40.74 -6.13 -25.21
C ASN A 23 40.57 -5.51 -23.81
N PHE A 24 41.51 -4.68 -23.34
CA PHE A 24 41.37 -3.95 -22.08
C PHE A 24 40.19 -2.97 -22.09
N LEU A 25 40.00 -2.22 -23.19
CA LEU A 25 38.87 -1.30 -23.31
C LEU A 25 37.52 -2.04 -23.30
N ILE A 26 37.43 -3.19 -23.98
CA ILE A 26 36.22 -4.03 -23.97
C ILE A 26 35.89 -4.48 -22.53
N VAL A 27 36.89 -4.90 -21.76
CA VAL A 27 36.69 -5.32 -20.36
C VAL A 27 36.21 -4.16 -19.49
N ILE A 28 36.80 -2.97 -19.63
CA ILE A 28 36.38 -1.78 -18.87
C ILE A 28 34.93 -1.41 -19.19
N VAL A 29 34.56 -1.38 -20.47
CA VAL A 29 33.19 -1.09 -20.90
C VAL A 29 32.21 -2.14 -20.37
N ALA A 30 32.58 -3.43 -20.43
CA ALA A 30 31.73 -4.51 -19.91
C ALA A 30 31.52 -4.42 -18.39
N ILE A 31 32.56 -4.07 -17.63
CA ILE A 31 32.46 -3.84 -16.18
C ILE A 31 31.57 -2.63 -15.89
N ALA A 32 31.78 -1.50 -16.58
CA ALA A 32 30.98 -0.30 -16.40
C ALA A 32 29.50 -0.53 -16.71
N LEU A 33 29.18 -1.23 -17.81
CA LEU A 33 27.82 -1.60 -18.17
C LEU A 33 27.21 -2.57 -17.16
N SER A 34 27.98 -3.53 -16.65
CA SER A 34 27.53 -4.47 -15.64
C SER A 34 27.24 -3.77 -14.30
N VAL A 35 28.08 -2.82 -13.89
CA VAL A 35 27.85 -1.99 -12.69
C VAL A 35 26.63 -1.10 -12.88
N ALA A 36 26.47 -0.44 -14.03
CA ALA A 36 25.29 0.37 -14.33
C ALA A 36 24.00 -0.46 -14.36
N LEU A 37 24.04 -1.67 -14.94
CA LEU A 37 22.90 -2.59 -14.94
C LEU A 37 22.56 -3.08 -13.53
N VAL A 38 23.57 -3.45 -12.73
CA VAL A 38 23.34 -3.86 -11.33
C VAL A 38 22.78 -2.70 -10.52
N LEU A 39 23.32 -1.49 -10.62
CA LEU A 39 22.80 -0.32 -9.90
C LEU A 39 21.40 0.07 -10.37
N GLY A 40 21.11 -0.01 -11.67
CA GLY A 40 19.77 0.26 -12.23
C GLY A 40 18.73 -0.81 -11.92
N LEU A 41 19.12 -2.06 -11.68
CA LEU A 41 18.23 -3.13 -11.22
C LEU A 41 18.00 -3.10 -9.70
N ARG A 42 18.88 -2.45 -8.93
CA ARG A 42 18.77 -2.36 -7.46
C ARG A 42 17.69 -1.39 -6.99
N THR A 43 17.14 -0.56 -7.88
CA THR A 43 16.18 0.48 -7.51
C THR A 43 14.70 0.05 -7.47
N GLU A 44 14.36 -1.21 -7.76
CA GLU A 44 12.94 -1.58 -8.01
C GLU A 44 12.48 -2.88 -7.33
N THR A 45 12.82 -3.15 -6.07
CA THR A 45 12.08 -4.14 -5.25
C THR A 45 12.15 -3.84 -3.75
N ASN A 46 11.44 -2.80 -3.29
CA ASN A 46 11.08 -2.70 -1.87
C ASN A 46 9.78 -3.49 -1.64
N SER A 47 9.87 -4.82 -1.57
CA SER A 47 8.76 -5.64 -1.09
C SER A 47 8.69 -5.51 0.44
N ILE A 48 8.12 -4.40 0.92
CA ILE A 48 7.85 -4.21 2.34
C ILE A 48 6.72 -5.16 2.72
N SER A 49 6.97 -6.05 3.68
CA SER A 49 5.92 -6.90 4.22
C SER A 49 5.01 -6.11 5.15
N VAL A 50 3.73 -6.47 5.20
CA VAL A 50 2.75 -5.84 6.10
C VAL A 50 3.20 -5.91 7.56
N SER A 51 3.78 -7.05 7.96
CA SER A 51 4.29 -7.24 9.32
C SER A 51 5.46 -6.29 9.63
N GLU A 52 6.32 -5.98 8.65
CA GLU A 52 7.43 -5.05 8.83
C GLU A 52 6.94 -3.61 8.86
N LEU A 53 5.99 -3.24 7.99
CA LEU A 53 5.34 -1.93 8.04
C LEU A 53 4.66 -1.72 9.40
N ALA A 54 3.94 -2.74 9.89
CA ALA A 54 3.25 -2.64 11.16
C ALA A 54 4.16 -2.48 12.37
N LYS A 55 5.33 -3.14 12.39
CA LYS A 55 6.35 -2.96 13.44
C LYS A 55 6.89 -1.53 13.49
N ASN A 56 7.01 -0.88 12.34
CA ASN A 56 7.54 0.47 12.20
C ASN A 56 6.44 1.55 12.32
N SER A 57 5.18 1.16 12.28
CA SER A 57 4.04 2.07 12.43
C SER A 57 4.01 2.76 13.80
N THR A 58 3.34 3.91 13.85
CA THR A 58 3.20 4.70 15.08
C THR A 58 2.37 3.94 16.12
N PRO A 59 2.82 3.80 17.37
CA PRO A 59 2.00 3.22 18.44
C PRO A 59 0.70 4.00 18.64
N LEU A 60 -0.41 3.30 18.84
CA LEU A 60 -1.73 3.92 18.97
C LEU A 60 -1.80 4.97 20.09
N ASP A 61 -1.20 4.68 21.25
CA ASP A 61 -1.17 5.59 22.41
C ASP A 61 -0.43 6.91 22.12
N VAL A 62 0.63 6.86 21.31
CA VAL A 62 1.34 8.04 20.81
C VAL A 62 0.48 8.77 19.79
N ALA A 63 -0.14 8.05 18.86
CA ALA A 63 -0.93 8.63 17.78
C ALA A 63 -2.14 9.41 18.28
N VAL A 64 -2.79 8.96 19.36
CA VAL A 64 -3.96 9.64 19.95
C VAL A 64 -3.60 10.80 20.90
N SER A 65 -2.32 10.99 21.22
CA SER A 65 -1.86 11.99 22.19
C SER A 65 -0.94 13.07 21.60
N ASN A 66 -0.29 12.82 20.46
CA ASN A 66 0.71 13.72 19.89
C ASN A 66 0.13 14.90 19.05
N GLY A 67 -1.19 15.00 18.92
CA GLY A 67 -1.87 16.10 18.23
C GLY A 67 -1.74 16.09 16.70
N LYS A 68 -1.23 15.00 16.10
CA LYS A 68 -1.29 14.77 14.65
C LYS A 68 -2.56 13.98 14.29
N PRO A 69 -3.17 14.23 13.13
CA PRO A 69 -4.21 13.33 12.64
C PRO A 69 -3.61 11.95 12.35
N SER A 70 -4.44 10.91 12.39
CA SER A 70 -3.96 9.53 12.28
C SER A 70 -4.82 8.70 11.33
N ILE A 71 -4.17 7.83 10.57
CA ILE A 71 -4.82 6.74 9.84
C ILE A 71 -4.52 5.46 10.59
N VAL A 72 -5.57 4.77 11.03
CA VAL A 72 -5.46 3.47 11.69
C VAL A 72 -5.91 2.39 10.70
N GLU A 73 -5.02 1.48 10.35
CA GLU A 73 -5.29 0.30 9.53
C GLU A 73 -5.40 -0.94 10.43
N PHE A 74 -6.55 -1.60 10.40
CA PHE A 74 -6.69 -2.96 10.93
C PHE A 74 -6.36 -3.96 9.83
N TYR A 75 -5.42 -4.85 10.10
CA TYR A 75 -4.84 -5.78 9.13
C TYR A 75 -4.64 -7.18 9.75
N ALA A 76 -4.21 -8.14 8.93
CA ALA A 76 -3.67 -9.43 9.37
C ALA A 76 -2.51 -9.87 8.47
N ASP A 77 -1.63 -10.75 8.96
CA ASP A 77 -0.49 -11.23 8.16
C ASP A 77 -0.94 -12.10 6.97
N TRP A 78 -2.06 -12.81 7.10
CA TRP A 78 -2.68 -13.61 6.04
C TRP A 78 -3.53 -12.80 5.04
N CYS A 79 -3.65 -11.49 5.24
CA CYS A 79 -4.48 -10.62 4.39
C CYS A 79 -3.76 -10.25 3.08
N THR A 80 -4.10 -10.94 1.99
CA THR A 80 -3.52 -10.69 0.66
C THR A 80 -3.74 -9.26 0.17
N VAL A 81 -4.90 -8.66 0.45
CA VAL A 81 -5.20 -7.27 0.05
C VAL A 81 -4.32 -6.28 0.82
N CYS A 82 -4.14 -6.49 2.13
CA CYS A 82 -3.23 -5.69 2.95
C CYS A 82 -1.78 -5.79 2.42
N GLN A 83 -1.34 -7.00 2.04
CA GLN A 83 -0.01 -7.21 1.43
C GLN A 83 0.15 -6.48 0.11
N LYS A 84 -0.87 -6.47 -0.73
CA LYS A 84 -0.87 -5.73 -1.99
C LYS A 84 -0.75 -4.22 -1.77
N MET A 85 -1.40 -3.69 -0.74
CA MET A 85 -1.42 -2.25 -0.42
C MET A 85 -0.20 -1.77 0.37
N ALA A 86 0.57 -2.66 0.99
CA ALA A 86 1.69 -2.30 1.86
C ALA A 86 2.73 -1.36 1.19
N PRO A 87 3.14 -1.53 -0.08
CA PRO A 87 4.06 -0.60 -0.72
C PRO A 87 3.48 0.82 -0.84
N ASP A 88 2.22 0.94 -1.25
CA ASP A 88 1.52 2.22 -1.37
C ASP A 88 1.38 2.91 -0.01
N MET A 89 1.04 2.14 1.04
CA MET A 89 0.92 2.66 2.40
C MET A 89 2.28 3.12 2.95
N ALA A 90 3.36 2.38 2.68
CA ALA A 90 4.71 2.76 3.10
C ALA A 90 5.19 4.06 2.44
N GLU A 91 4.91 4.25 1.14
CA GLU A 91 5.22 5.50 0.46
C GLU A 91 4.45 6.69 1.04
N LEU A 92 3.16 6.50 1.35
CA LEU A 92 2.33 7.53 1.97
C LEU A 92 2.82 7.84 3.38
N GLU A 93 3.16 6.83 4.18
CA GLU A 93 3.75 7.02 5.50
C GLU A 93 5.02 7.87 5.40
N GLN A 94 5.92 7.55 4.47
CA GLN A 94 7.13 8.33 4.25
C GLN A 94 6.82 9.77 3.82
N GLN A 95 5.86 9.98 2.91
CA GLN A 95 5.50 11.31 2.41
C GLN A 95 4.85 12.19 3.50
N TYR A 96 4.16 11.59 4.46
CA TYR A 96 3.35 12.29 5.46
C TYR A 96 3.83 12.10 6.91
N ALA A 97 4.98 11.47 7.17
CA ALA A 97 5.50 11.16 8.51
C ALA A 97 5.50 12.36 9.49
N ASP A 98 5.82 13.55 8.98
CA ASP A 98 5.84 14.77 9.80
C ASP A 98 4.44 15.36 10.06
N LYS A 99 3.43 14.96 9.28
CA LYS A 99 2.10 15.59 9.22
C LYS A 99 0.97 14.70 9.74
N ALA A 100 1.09 13.38 9.63
CA ALA A 100 0.08 12.41 10.06
C ALA A 100 0.76 11.16 10.65
N ASN A 101 0.05 10.47 11.54
CA ASN A 101 0.46 9.16 12.02
C ASN A 101 -0.15 8.06 11.14
N PHE A 102 0.62 7.00 10.90
CA PHE A 102 0.14 5.75 10.34
C PHE A 102 0.24 4.70 11.43
N VAL A 103 -0.88 4.06 11.76
CA VAL A 103 -0.99 3.09 12.86
C VAL A 103 -1.51 1.79 12.28
N MET A 104 -0.86 0.68 12.58
CA MET A 104 -1.33 -0.63 12.13
C MET A 104 -1.65 -1.54 13.32
N LEU A 105 -2.86 -2.10 13.32
CA LEU A 105 -3.37 -2.95 14.39
C LEU A 105 -3.71 -4.33 13.82
N ASN A 106 -2.94 -5.34 14.22
CA ASN A 106 -3.20 -6.72 13.80
C ASN A 106 -4.47 -7.25 14.50
N VAL A 107 -5.49 -7.64 13.73
CA VAL A 107 -6.78 -8.14 14.26
C VAL A 107 -6.67 -9.46 15.01
N GLU A 108 -5.58 -10.20 14.83
CA GLU A 108 -5.29 -11.44 15.56
C GLU A 108 -4.75 -11.16 16.99
N ASN A 109 -4.36 -9.91 17.28
CA ASN A 109 -3.90 -9.50 18.59
C ASN A 109 -5.08 -9.03 19.45
N THR A 110 -5.44 -9.83 20.47
CA THR A 110 -6.56 -9.56 21.38
C THR A 110 -6.43 -8.27 22.17
N LYS A 111 -5.22 -7.68 22.28
CA LYS A 111 -5.02 -6.34 22.84
C LYS A 111 -5.93 -5.30 22.19
N TRP A 112 -6.21 -5.45 20.89
CA TRP A 112 -6.96 -4.48 20.10
C TRP A 112 -8.47 -4.74 20.04
N LEU A 113 -8.98 -5.69 20.84
CA LEU A 113 -10.42 -5.95 20.95
C LEU A 113 -11.24 -4.69 21.28
N PRO A 114 -10.83 -3.81 22.21
CA PRO A 114 -11.57 -2.57 22.49
C PRO A 114 -11.70 -1.67 21.26
N GLU A 115 -10.63 -1.51 20.49
CA GLU A 115 -10.60 -0.70 19.27
C GLU A 115 -11.42 -1.35 18.15
N MET A 116 -11.29 -2.66 17.96
CA MET A 116 -12.09 -3.41 16.98
C MET A 116 -13.60 -3.28 17.26
N LEU A 117 -14.01 -3.34 18.53
CA LEU A 117 -15.40 -3.12 18.93
C LEU A 117 -15.83 -1.65 18.77
N LYS A 118 -14.98 -0.70 19.18
CA LYS A 118 -15.24 0.74 19.08
C LYS A 118 -15.49 1.17 17.63
N TYR A 119 -14.67 0.67 16.71
CA TYR A 119 -14.74 1.03 15.29
C TYR A 119 -15.56 0.04 14.45
N ARG A 120 -16.11 -1.02 15.07
CA ARG A 120 -16.90 -2.07 14.41
C ARG A 120 -16.15 -2.70 13.23
N VAL A 121 -14.93 -3.14 13.49
CA VAL A 121 -14.08 -3.81 12.50
C VAL A 121 -14.68 -5.17 12.18
N ASP A 122 -15.28 -5.30 10.99
CA ASP A 122 -15.96 -6.50 10.49
C ASP A 122 -15.37 -7.02 9.16
N GLY A 123 -14.30 -6.38 8.66
CA GLY A 123 -13.52 -6.79 7.51
C GLY A 123 -12.11 -6.20 7.56
N ILE A 124 -11.20 -6.68 6.69
CA ILE A 124 -9.84 -6.14 6.56
C ILE A 124 -9.43 -6.01 5.08
N PRO A 125 -8.57 -5.04 4.72
CA PRO A 125 -8.09 -3.95 5.58
C PRO A 125 -9.23 -2.99 5.96
N HIS A 126 -9.19 -2.47 7.18
CA HIS A 126 -10.17 -1.49 7.68
C HIS A 126 -9.43 -0.23 8.11
N PHE A 127 -9.77 0.90 7.50
CA PHE A 127 -9.16 2.18 7.75
C PHE A 127 -10.07 3.06 8.59
N VAL A 128 -9.52 3.66 9.65
CA VAL A 128 -10.19 4.66 10.48
C VAL A 128 -9.38 5.95 10.44
N PHE A 129 -10.03 7.04 10.05
CA PHE A 129 -9.41 8.36 9.94
C PHE A 129 -9.73 9.17 11.20
N LEU A 130 -8.68 9.51 11.95
CA LEU A 130 -8.76 10.24 13.22
C LEU A 130 -8.24 11.67 13.05
N THR A 131 -8.98 12.65 13.57
CA THR A 131 -8.50 14.03 13.66
C THR A 131 -7.37 14.16 14.68
N LYS A 132 -6.78 15.36 14.76
CA LYS A 132 -5.78 15.73 15.78
C LYS A 132 -6.26 15.52 17.23
N ASN A 133 -7.58 15.49 17.44
CA ASN A 133 -8.20 15.27 18.75
C ASN A 133 -8.59 13.80 18.98
N ALA A 134 -8.07 12.87 18.16
CA ALA A 134 -8.40 11.45 18.18
C ALA A 134 -9.90 11.13 17.94
N GLU A 135 -10.63 12.03 17.28
CA GLU A 135 -12.02 11.81 16.87
C GLU A 135 -12.08 11.12 15.51
N SER A 136 -12.82 10.02 15.41
CA SER A 136 -13.05 9.32 14.15
C SER A 136 -14.06 10.07 13.29
N ILE A 137 -13.63 10.50 12.10
CA ILE A 137 -14.46 11.27 11.17
C ILE A 137 -14.92 10.48 9.95
N ALA A 138 -14.20 9.42 9.59
CA ALA A 138 -14.54 8.54 8.48
C ALA A 138 -13.91 7.16 8.65
N GLN A 139 -14.45 6.19 7.90
CA GLN A 139 -13.91 4.84 7.80
C GLN A 139 -14.02 4.32 6.37
N ALA A 140 -13.18 3.35 6.01
CA ALA A 140 -13.23 2.65 4.73
C ALA A 140 -12.76 1.19 4.91
N ILE A 141 -13.30 0.26 4.12
CA ILE A 141 -12.98 -1.17 4.20
C ILE A 141 -12.62 -1.68 2.81
N GLY A 142 -11.57 -2.49 2.71
CA GLY A 142 -11.14 -3.16 1.49
C GLY A 142 -10.03 -2.42 0.73
N ASP A 143 -9.82 -2.83 -0.53
CA ASP A 143 -8.79 -2.27 -1.42
C ASP A 143 -9.08 -0.80 -1.74
N ILE A 144 -8.11 0.08 -1.45
CA ILE A 144 -8.18 1.52 -1.75
C ILE A 144 -7.01 1.87 -2.66
N PRO A 145 -7.26 2.33 -3.89
CA PRO A 145 -6.19 2.77 -4.78
C PRO A 145 -5.34 3.89 -4.15
N ARG A 146 -4.02 3.84 -4.36
CA ARG A 146 -3.04 4.79 -3.81
C ARG A 146 -3.47 6.26 -3.92
N ASN A 147 -3.95 6.69 -5.07
CA ASN A 147 -4.37 8.08 -5.30
C ASN A 147 -5.58 8.48 -4.45
N ILE A 148 -6.52 7.56 -4.24
CA ILE A 148 -7.69 7.77 -3.39
C ILE A 148 -7.27 7.87 -1.92
N MET A 149 -6.39 6.98 -1.47
CA MET A 149 -5.82 7.05 -0.13
C MET A 149 -5.04 8.36 0.07
N ALA A 150 -4.19 8.74 -0.89
CA ALA A 150 -3.44 10.00 -0.85
C ALA A 150 -4.34 11.23 -0.69
N ASN A 151 -5.43 11.31 -1.46
CA ASN A 151 -6.40 12.41 -1.36
C ASN A 151 -7.09 12.45 0.00
N ASN A 152 -7.41 11.29 0.59
CA ASN A 152 -7.98 11.22 1.94
C ASN A 152 -6.97 11.66 3.01
N VAL A 153 -5.70 11.24 2.90
CA VAL A 153 -4.62 11.65 3.82
C VAL A 153 -4.37 13.15 3.72
N GLU A 154 -4.31 13.71 2.51
CA GLU A 154 -4.14 15.14 2.28
C GLU A 154 -5.29 15.94 2.91
N ALA A 155 -6.55 15.54 2.65
CA ALA A 155 -7.72 16.17 3.26
C ALA A 155 -7.70 16.06 4.80
N LEU A 156 -7.31 14.90 5.33
CA LEU A 156 -7.20 14.68 6.76
C LEU A 156 -6.16 15.62 7.41
N VAL A 157 -4.99 15.77 6.78
CA VAL A 157 -3.93 16.69 7.23
C VAL A 157 -4.40 18.14 7.16
N ALA A 158 -5.14 18.51 6.11
CA ALA A 158 -5.71 19.84 5.93
C ALA A 158 -6.89 20.14 6.87
N GLY A 159 -7.45 19.12 7.53
CA GLY A 159 -8.65 19.27 8.36
C GLY A 159 -9.92 19.52 7.55
N THR A 160 -9.95 19.11 6.29
CA THR A 160 -11.11 19.23 5.39
C THR A 160 -11.87 17.90 5.29
N PRO A 161 -13.13 17.90 4.82
CA PRO A 161 -13.88 16.66 4.60
C PRO A 161 -13.13 15.68 3.67
N LEU A 162 -13.13 14.40 4.02
CA LEU A 162 -12.47 13.36 3.22
C LEU A 162 -13.28 13.08 1.95
N PRO A 163 -12.69 13.22 0.75
CA PRO A 163 -13.43 13.14 -0.51
C PRO A 163 -13.96 11.74 -0.84
N TYR A 164 -13.34 10.68 -0.33
CA TYR A 164 -13.67 9.30 -0.70
C TYR A 164 -13.91 8.36 0.47
N ALA A 165 -13.75 8.81 1.71
CA ALA A 165 -14.08 8.02 2.89
C ALA A 165 -15.51 8.33 3.33
N GLN A 166 -16.32 7.29 3.59
CA GLN A 166 -17.66 7.50 4.12
C GLN A 166 -17.51 8.13 5.50
N ALA A 167 -18.03 9.35 5.67
CA ALA A 167 -18.23 9.90 7.01
C ALA A 167 -19.08 8.89 7.77
N THR A 168 -18.63 8.43 8.93
CA THR A 168 -19.34 7.45 9.75
C THR A 168 -20.80 7.91 9.87
N GLY A 169 -21.70 7.26 9.13
CA GLY A 169 -23.01 7.81 8.86
C GLY A 169 -23.71 8.08 10.20
N LYS A 170 -24.13 9.34 10.44
CA LYS A 170 -25.05 9.63 11.54
C LYS A 170 -26.29 8.79 11.28
N THR A 171 -26.49 7.73 12.07
CA THR A 171 -27.68 6.91 11.94
C THR A 171 -28.88 7.82 12.21
N SER A 172 -29.78 7.94 11.26
CA SER A 172 -31.05 8.62 11.53
C SER A 172 -31.82 7.77 12.52
N LYS A 173 -32.31 8.37 13.61
CA LYS A 173 -33.30 7.71 14.47
C LYS A 173 -34.54 7.47 13.61
N VAL A 174 -34.78 6.21 13.23
CA VAL A 174 -36.04 5.84 12.59
C VAL A 174 -37.13 6.01 13.64
N SER A 175 -37.92 7.08 13.53
CA SER A 175 -39.12 7.25 14.35
C SER A 175 -40.22 6.39 13.75
N THR A 176 -40.29 5.13 14.16
CA THR A 176 -41.42 4.26 13.80
C THR A 176 -42.66 4.70 14.58
N SER A 177 -43.36 5.73 14.11
CA SER A 177 -44.78 5.87 14.40
C SER A 177 -45.53 4.89 13.51
N VAL A 178 -45.50 3.60 13.88
CA VAL A 178 -46.42 2.63 13.32
C VAL A 178 -47.80 2.97 13.87
N VAL A 179 -48.56 3.76 13.11
CA VAL A 179 -50.03 3.70 13.23
C VAL A 179 -50.39 2.25 12.89
N PRO A 180 -51.10 1.51 13.76
CA PRO A 180 -51.49 0.13 13.45
C PRO A 180 -52.46 0.17 12.27
N LYS A 181 -51.94 -0.02 11.05
CA LYS A 181 -52.78 -0.30 9.89
C LYS A 181 -53.03 -1.81 9.92
N GLN A 182 -54.32 -2.12 9.87
CA GLN A 182 -54.92 -3.45 9.94
C GLN A 182 -54.04 -4.57 9.37
N GLN A 183 -53.88 -5.63 10.16
CA GLN A 183 -53.13 -6.84 9.86
C GLN A 183 -53.60 -7.45 8.53
N ASP A 184 -52.89 -7.22 7.43
CA ASP A 184 -53.04 -8.01 6.21
C ASP A 184 -52.39 -9.38 6.45
N ASP A 185 -53.19 -10.38 6.83
CA ASP A 185 -52.75 -11.78 6.94
C ASP A 185 -52.68 -12.41 5.54
N PRO A 186 -51.48 -12.76 5.03
CA PRO A 186 -51.33 -13.36 3.70
C PRO A 186 -52.02 -14.72 3.55
N ARG A 187 -52.43 -15.37 4.65
CA ARG A 187 -53.15 -16.66 4.64
C ARG A 187 -54.66 -16.54 4.51
N SER A 188 -55.21 -15.32 4.47
CA SER A 188 -56.66 -15.08 4.40
C SER A 188 -57.29 -15.37 3.02
N HIS A 189 -56.50 -15.60 1.97
CA HIS A 189 -57.01 -15.82 0.61
C HIS A 189 -57.49 -17.27 0.32
N GLY A 190 -57.38 -18.20 1.28
CA GLY A 190 -57.62 -19.64 1.05
C GLY A 190 -58.97 -20.21 1.52
N SER A 191 -59.81 -19.44 2.22
CA SER A 191 -61.01 -19.99 2.86
C SER A 191 -62.30 -19.56 2.16
N GLN A 192 -62.50 -20.02 0.93
CA GLN A 192 -63.84 -20.17 0.32
C GLN A 192 -63.80 -21.34 -0.66
N VAL A 193 -63.93 -22.57 -0.14
CA VAL A 193 -64.42 -23.70 -0.93
C VAL A 193 -65.72 -24.12 -0.25
N VAL A 194 -66.83 -23.66 -0.81
CA VAL A 194 -68.18 -24.04 -0.42
C VAL A 194 -68.65 -25.09 -1.44
N ASN A 195 -68.77 -26.34 -0.98
CA ASN A 195 -69.75 -27.33 -1.40
C ASN A 195 -69.60 -28.60 -0.57
#